data_AF-A0A8H8D7V1-F1
#
_entry.id   AF-A0A8H8D7V1-F1
#
_cell.length_a   1.000
_cell.length_b   1.000
_cell.length_c   1.000
_cell.angle_alpha   90.00
_cell.angle_beta   90.00
_cell.angle_gamma   90.00
#
_symmetry.space_group_name_H-M   'P 1'
#
loop_
_entity.id
_entity.type
_entity.pdbx_description
1 polymer ?
#
loop_
_entity_poly.entity_id
_entity_poly.type
_entity_poly.pdbx_seq_one_letter_code
_entity_poly.pdbx_strand_id
1 'polypeptide(L)'
;MSRKDFITRVLYLTPTAGLWQMRYIYRFISAVCPPAQSKIWAGKLKQGDVIFSNHPEFGGTHLPDINVITPAFNGNNIIFYVASRAHHALPGSMPPHSKELFQEGAAIKSEKLVSGGIFNEELVTHLLYHQPAQYPGCSCTKCLANNINDLKAQIAANQKRINHISMLIKEYGKGTAQFYMNNIQDNAELSVRRLLKSVSKKLVGQILWLSTTGMMEAQFV
;
A
#
# COMPACT_ATOMS: atom_id res chain seq x y z
N MET A 1 -19.20 5.09 13.63
CA MET A 1 -18.49 5.03 12.34
C MET A 1 -17.02 5.33 12.62
N SER A 2 -16.16 4.31 12.77
CA SER A 2 -14.73 4.57 13.04
C SER A 2 -14.10 5.22 11.80
N ARG A 3 -13.21 6.19 12.00
CA ARG A 3 -12.39 6.74 10.91
C ARG A 3 -11.54 5.59 10.35
N LYS A 4 -11.87 5.12 9.15
CA LYS A 4 -11.03 4.16 8.44
C LYS A 4 -9.94 4.94 7.74
N ASP A 5 -8.69 4.69 8.11
CA ASP A 5 -7.53 5.18 7.37
C ASP A 5 -7.47 4.43 6.04
N PHE A 6 -8.07 5.03 5.01
CA PHE A 6 -8.21 4.47 3.67
C PHE A 6 -7.54 5.40 2.67
N ILE A 7 -6.52 4.89 1.97
CA ILE A 7 -5.77 5.65 0.97
C ILE A 7 -5.71 4.83 -0.31
N THR A 8 -5.80 5.50 -1.45
CA THR A 8 -5.51 4.88 -2.74
C THR A 8 -4.58 5.76 -3.56
N ARG A 9 -3.71 5.13 -4.35
CA ARG A 9 -2.74 5.74 -5.25
C ARG A 9 -2.75 5.07 -6.61
N VAL A 10 -2.34 5.83 -7.61
CA VAL A 10 -2.13 5.36 -8.98
C VAL A 10 -0.64 5.43 -9.25
N LEU A 11 -0.08 4.39 -9.88
CA LEU A 11 1.35 4.25 -10.15
C LEU A 11 1.54 3.81 -11.60
N TYR A 12 2.21 4.65 -12.39
CA TYR A 12 2.47 4.36 -13.79
C TYR A 12 3.75 3.56 -13.98
N LEU A 13 3.74 2.73 -15.01
CA LEU A 13 4.95 2.12 -15.53
C LEU A 13 5.43 2.95 -16.72
N THR A 14 6.59 3.59 -16.58
CA THR A 14 7.26 4.25 -17.70
C THR A 14 8.21 3.25 -18.39
N PRO A 15 8.13 3.09 -19.72
CA PRO A 15 9.02 2.17 -20.47
C PRO A 15 10.46 2.68 -20.61
N THR A 16 10.72 3.94 -20.30
CA THR A 16 12.00 4.57 -20.63
C THR A 16 13.05 4.27 -19.56
N ALA A 17 13.98 3.40 -19.94
CA ALA A 17 15.29 3.13 -19.34
C ALA A 17 15.42 1.95 -18.36
N GLY A 18 14.97 0.73 -18.70
CA GLY A 18 15.46 -0.53 -18.09
C GLY A 18 15.34 -0.68 -16.56
N LEU A 19 14.75 0.31 -15.91
CA LEU A 19 14.59 0.57 -14.50
C LEU A 19 13.22 1.24 -14.45
N TRP A 20 12.27 0.52 -13.86
CA TRP A 20 10.94 1.02 -13.55
C TRP A 20 11.07 2.24 -12.63
N GLN A 21 11.28 3.44 -13.18
CA GLN A 21 11.45 4.66 -12.39
C GLN A 21 10.08 5.10 -11.87
N MET A 22 9.80 4.73 -10.62
CA MET A 22 8.79 5.37 -9.80
C MET A 22 9.39 6.61 -9.12
N ARG A 23 8.65 7.73 -9.16
CA ARG A 23 8.93 8.92 -8.35
C ARG A 23 7.82 9.09 -7.31
N TYR A 24 8.18 9.61 -6.13
CA TYR A 24 7.43 9.40 -4.88
C TYR A 24 7.19 10.69 -4.11
N ILE A 25 6.06 10.75 -3.36
CA ILE A 25 5.81 11.86 -2.43
C ILE A 25 5.19 11.55 -1.08
N TYR A 26 4.73 10.34 -0.76
CA TYR A 26 4.26 10.08 0.61
C TYR A 26 4.32 8.59 0.94
N ARG A 27 4.83 8.28 2.14
CA ARG A 27 5.29 6.96 2.61
C ARG A 27 4.17 6.00 3.06
N PHE A 28 2.91 6.32 2.79
CA PHE A 28 1.75 5.57 3.32
C PHE A 28 1.33 4.36 2.50
N ILE A 29 1.68 4.27 1.21
CA ILE A 29 1.79 2.99 0.51
C ILE A 29 3.28 2.92 0.23
N SER A 30 3.97 1.96 0.86
CA SER A 30 5.42 1.91 0.74
C SER A 30 5.81 1.95 -0.73
N ALA A 31 6.76 2.83 -1.05
CA ALA A 31 7.38 2.96 -2.36
C ALA A 31 7.83 1.60 -2.94
N VAL A 32 8.06 0.63 -2.06
CA VAL A 32 8.50 -0.74 -2.34
C VAL A 32 7.37 -1.65 -2.81
N CYS A 33 6.12 -1.44 -2.35
CA CYS A 33 5.05 -2.43 -2.50
C CYS A 33 4.75 -2.69 -3.99
N PRO A 34 4.29 -1.73 -4.81
CA PRO A 34 3.98 -2.04 -6.21
C PRO A 34 5.18 -2.41 -7.10
N PRO A 35 6.41 -1.86 -6.94
CA PRO A 35 7.60 -2.36 -7.64
C PRO A 35 8.02 -3.78 -7.27
N ALA A 36 7.93 -4.16 -6.00
CA ALA A 36 8.24 -5.53 -5.59
C ALA A 36 7.23 -6.49 -6.22
N GLN A 37 5.95 -6.15 -6.12
CA GLN A 37 4.86 -6.94 -6.69
C GLN A 37 4.97 -7.06 -8.23
N SER A 38 5.30 -5.99 -8.95
CA SER A 38 5.44 -6.04 -10.40
C SER A 38 6.56 -6.98 -10.86
N LYS A 39 7.65 -7.10 -10.09
CA LYS A 39 8.73 -8.06 -10.35
C LYS A 39 8.30 -9.50 -10.11
N ILE A 40 7.65 -9.77 -8.97
CA ILE A 40 7.19 -11.12 -8.59
C ILE A 40 6.19 -11.69 -9.60
N TRP A 41 5.31 -10.81 -10.08
CA TRP A 41 4.19 -11.14 -10.95
C TRP A 41 4.43 -10.83 -12.43
N ALA A 42 5.67 -10.53 -12.82
CA ALA A 42 6.03 -10.25 -14.20
C ALA A 42 5.61 -11.41 -15.13
N GLY A 43 4.78 -11.10 -16.13
CA GLY A 43 4.25 -12.09 -17.09
C GLY A 43 3.19 -13.05 -16.55
N LYS A 44 2.77 -12.93 -15.28
CA LYS A 44 1.83 -13.86 -14.62
C LYS A 44 0.41 -13.31 -14.43
N LEU A 45 0.25 -11.99 -14.51
CA LEU A 45 -1.04 -11.32 -14.29
C LEU A 45 -1.84 -11.24 -15.58
N LYS A 46 -3.16 -11.40 -15.43
CA LYS A 46 -4.14 -11.20 -16.49
C LYS A 46 -5.14 -10.13 -16.08
N GLN A 47 -5.90 -9.63 -17.06
CA GLN A 47 -6.98 -8.69 -16.80
C GLN A 47 -7.98 -9.29 -15.80
N GLY A 48 -8.37 -8.50 -14.80
CA GLY A 48 -9.24 -8.95 -13.72
C GLY A 48 -8.50 -9.58 -12.53
N ASP A 49 -7.18 -9.74 -12.60
CA ASP A 49 -6.40 -10.16 -11.43
C ASP A 49 -6.23 -9.01 -10.43
N VAL A 50 -6.21 -9.35 -9.14
CA VAL A 50 -5.89 -8.43 -8.05
C VAL A 50 -4.96 -9.14 -7.09
N ILE A 51 -3.95 -8.42 -6.60
CA ILE A 51 -2.98 -8.92 -5.63
C ILE A 51 -3.08 -8.15 -4.32
N PHE A 52 -2.66 -8.76 -3.23
CA PHE A 52 -2.65 -8.12 -1.92
C PHE A 52 -1.46 -8.56 -1.05
N SER A 53 -1.07 -7.69 -0.13
CA SER A 53 0.08 -7.90 0.75
C SER A 53 0.07 -6.93 1.94
N ASN A 54 0.62 -7.36 3.06
CA ASN A 54 0.88 -6.50 4.24
C ASN A 54 2.22 -6.81 4.92
N HIS A 55 2.98 -7.79 4.42
CA HIS A 55 4.27 -8.17 5.00
C HIS A 55 5.30 -7.02 4.82
N PRO A 56 6.12 -6.69 5.83
CA PRO A 56 7.08 -5.58 5.78
C PRO A 56 8.05 -5.64 4.59
N GLU A 57 8.58 -6.84 4.27
CA GLU A 57 9.43 -7.07 3.08
C GLU A 57 8.77 -6.65 1.75
N PHE A 58 7.44 -6.69 1.68
CA PHE A 58 6.66 -6.36 0.48
C PHE A 58 5.98 -4.99 0.60
N GLY A 59 6.53 -4.13 1.46
CA GLY A 59 6.08 -2.75 1.66
C GLY A 59 4.91 -2.58 2.62
N GLY A 60 4.63 -3.57 3.45
CA GLY A 60 3.86 -3.39 4.68
C GLY A 60 4.52 -2.41 5.65
N THR A 61 3.71 -1.75 6.48
CA THR A 61 4.16 -0.86 7.57
C THR A 61 3.91 -1.50 8.92
N HIS A 62 2.71 -2.03 9.11
CA HIS A 62 2.33 -2.91 10.21
C HIS A 62 1.22 -3.85 9.71
N LEU A 63 0.97 -4.96 10.40
CA LEU A 63 0.07 -6.00 9.89
C LEU A 63 -1.38 -5.57 9.64
N PRO A 64 -1.98 -4.64 10.43
CA PRO A 64 -3.29 -4.09 10.10
C PRO A 64 -3.42 -3.39 8.75
N ASP A 65 -2.32 -2.92 8.16
CA ASP A 65 -2.34 -2.19 6.89
C ASP A 65 -2.23 -3.14 5.70
N ILE A 66 -3.37 -3.50 5.12
CA ILE A 66 -3.41 -4.39 3.94
C ILE A 66 -3.38 -3.55 2.67
N ASN A 67 -2.40 -3.83 1.80
CA ASN A 67 -2.32 -3.24 0.46
C ASN A 67 -3.08 -4.12 -0.54
N VAL A 68 -3.89 -3.51 -1.39
CA VAL A 68 -4.57 -4.17 -2.52
C VAL A 68 -4.15 -3.48 -3.81
N ILE A 69 -3.61 -4.24 -4.75
CA ILE A 69 -3.03 -3.72 -6.00
C ILE A 69 -3.74 -4.34 -7.18
N THR A 70 -4.20 -3.50 -8.09
CA THR A 70 -4.94 -3.88 -9.28
C THR A 70 -4.20 -3.36 -10.51
N PRO A 71 -3.67 -4.25 -11.38
CA PRO A 71 -3.12 -3.85 -12.68
C PRO A 71 -4.21 -3.32 -13.62
N ALA A 72 -3.90 -2.22 -14.31
CA ALA A 72 -4.69 -1.70 -15.43
C ALA A 72 -4.09 -2.18 -16.76
N PHE A 73 -4.90 -2.81 -17.59
CA PHE A 73 -4.49 -3.39 -18.86
C PHE A 73 -4.95 -2.55 -20.06
N ASN A 74 -4.17 -2.58 -21.13
CA ASN A 74 -4.59 -2.27 -22.50
C ASN A 74 -4.14 -3.42 -23.40
N GLY A 75 -5.11 -4.21 -23.87
CA GLY A 75 -4.84 -5.53 -24.41
C GLY A 75 -4.13 -6.41 -23.38
N ASN A 76 -3.02 -7.03 -23.78
CA ASN A 76 -2.23 -7.91 -22.91
C ASN A 76 -1.16 -7.17 -22.10
N ASN A 77 -1.04 -5.86 -22.24
CA ASN A 77 0.01 -5.07 -21.61
C ASN A 77 -0.52 -4.31 -20.40
N ILE A 78 0.19 -4.41 -19.28
CA ILE A 78 -0.08 -3.58 -18.10
C ILE A 78 0.44 -2.17 -18.37
N ILE A 79 -0.43 -1.16 -18.25
CA ILE A 79 -0.05 0.25 -18.46
C ILE A 79 0.37 0.91 -17.15
N PHE A 80 -0.39 0.63 -16.08
CA PHE A 80 -0.19 1.18 -14.75
C PHE A 80 -0.82 0.27 -13.70
N TYR A 81 -0.50 0.49 -12.44
CA TYR A 81 -1.11 -0.16 -11.29
C TYR A 81 -1.89 0.86 -10.47
N VAL A 82 -2.98 0.42 -9.86
CA VAL A 82 -3.66 1.17 -8.80
C VAL A 82 -3.51 0.39 -7.51
N ALA A 83 -3.06 1.05 -6.46
CA ALA A 83 -2.85 0.44 -5.15
C ALA A 83 -3.68 1.19 -4.11
N SER A 84 -4.45 0.48 -3.30
CA SER A 84 -5.05 0.98 -2.07
C SER A 84 -4.38 0.36 -0.87
N ARG A 85 -4.44 1.08 0.25
CA ARG A 85 -4.17 0.59 1.58
C ARG A 85 -5.32 1.01 2.47
N ALA A 86 -5.80 0.06 3.26
CA ALA A 86 -6.73 0.31 4.33
C ALA A 86 -6.17 -0.24 5.63
N HIS A 87 -6.47 0.43 6.74
CA HIS A 87 -6.29 -0.12 8.07
C HIS A 87 -7.46 -1.05 8.38
N HIS A 88 -7.17 -2.34 8.50
CA HIS A 88 -8.14 -3.38 8.81
C HIS A 88 -8.24 -3.59 10.32
N ALA A 89 -9.46 -3.78 10.81
CA ALA A 89 -9.65 -4.15 12.21
C ALA A 89 -9.10 -5.57 12.45
N LEU A 90 -8.13 -5.66 13.36
CA LEU A 90 -7.66 -6.89 14.00
C LEU A 90 -7.17 -8.04 13.07
N PRO A 91 -6.54 -7.83 11.90
CA PRO A 91 -5.84 -8.94 11.21
C PRO A 91 -4.52 -9.31 11.91
N GLY A 92 -4.12 -8.49 12.89
CA GLY A 92 -3.03 -8.70 13.82
C GLY A 92 -3.19 -7.78 15.05
N SER A 93 -2.48 -8.11 16.12
CA SER A 93 -2.29 -7.27 17.31
C SER A 93 -0.96 -6.53 17.21
N MET A 94 -0.72 -5.55 18.09
CA MET A 94 0.59 -4.96 18.31
C MET A 94 1.00 -5.19 19.78
N PRO A 95 1.18 -6.44 20.24
CA PRO A 95 1.57 -6.69 21.61
C PRO A 95 2.99 -6.14 21.83
N PRO A 96 3.25 -5.37 22.90
CA PRO A 96 4.58 -4.81 23.17
C PRO A 96 5.65 -5.88 23.48
N HIS A 97 5.24 -7.14 23.62
CA HIS A 97 6.11 -8.27 23.95
C HIS A 97 6.33 -9.23 22.77
N SER A 98 5.84 -8.91 21.57
CA SER A 98 6.15 -9.68 20.37
C SER A 98 7.64 -9.63 20.09
N LYS A 99 8.23 -10.79 19.82
CA LYS A 99 9.63 -10.97 19.41
C LYS A 99 9.74 -11.37 17.95
N GLU A 100 8.69 -11.97 17.40
CA GLU A 100 8.64 -12.50 16.04
C GLU A 100 7.37 -12.03 15.32
N LEU A 101 7.46 -11.80 14.00
CA LEU A 101 6.36 -11.24 13.21
C LEU A 101 5.08 -12.09 13.24
N PHE A 102 5.21 -13.42 13.30
CA PHE A 102 4.05 -14.30 13.36
C PHE A 102 3.23 -14.11 14.65
N GLN A 103 3.84 -13.60 15.73
CA GLN A 103 3.18 -13.29 17.00
C GLN A 103 2.23 -12.09 16.89
N GLU A 104 2.48 -11.22 15.91
CA GLU A 104 1.67 -10.03 15.66
C GLU A 104 0.42 -10.36 14.84
N GLY A 105 0.36 -11.46 14.09
CA GLY A 105 -0.83 -11.90 13.36
C GLY A 105 -0.58 -12.27 11.90
N ALA A 106 -1.55 -11.96 11.03
CA ALA A 106 -1.51 -12.37 9.63
C ALA A 106 -0.49 -11.56 8.82
N ALA A 107 0.58 -12.21 8.39
CA ALA A 107 1.60 -11.65 7.49
C ALA A 107 1.50 -12.26 6.08
N ILE A 108 0.96 -11.48 5.14
CA ILE A 108 0.70 -11.81 3.75
C ILE A 108 1.80 -11.22 2.88
N LYS A 109 2.60 -12.10 2.27
CA LYS A 109 3.73 -11.69 1.42
C LYS A 109 3.26 -11.11 0.08
N SER A 110 2.68 -11.94 -0.77
CA SER A 110 2.30 -11.56 -2.14
C SER A 110 1.36 -12.61 -2.69
N GLU A 111 0.06 -12.35 -2.61
CA GLU A 111 -0.96 -13.35 -2.93
C GLU A 111 -1.95 -12.81 -3.95
N LYS A 112 -2.56 -13.71 -4.74
CA LYS A 112 -3.58 -13.34 -5.73
C LYS A 112 -4.97 -13.38 -5.08
N LEU A 113 -5.48 -12.21 -4.74
CA LEU A 113 -6.79 -12.01 -4.09
C LEU A 113 -7.96 -12.26 -5.03
N VAL A 114 -7.82 -11.83 -6.29
CA VAL A 114 -8.81 -12.04 -7.35
C VAL A 114 -8.09 -12.66 -8.54
N SER A 115 -8.65 -13.73 -9.10
CA SER A 115 -8.14 -14.35 -10.32
C SER A 115 -9.18 -14.25 -11.42
N GLY A 116 -8.90 -13.49 -12.48
CA GLY A 116 -9.82 -13.28 -13.59
C GLY A 116 -11.22 -12.78 -13.18
N GLY A 117 -11.30 -11.91 -12.17
CA GLY A 117 -12.56 -11.38 -11.64
C GLY A 117 -13.22 -12.22 -10.54
N ILE A 118 -12.70 -13.41 -10.20
CA ILE A 118 -13.24 -14.26 -9.14
C ILE A 118 -12.48 -14.00 -7.84
N PHE A 119 -13.17 -13.52 -6.80
CA PHE A 119 -12.60 -13.25 -5.47
C PHE A 119 -12.36 -14.55 -4.70
N ASN A 120 -11.14 -14.73 -4.17
CA ASN A 120 -10.75 -15.93 -3.45
C ASN A 120 -10.97 -15.77 -1.93
N GLU A 121 -12.22 -15.99 -1.49
CA GLU A 121 -12.60 -15.86 -0.08
C GLU A 121 -11.97 -16.95 0.81
N GLU A 122 -11.76 -18.14 0.27
CA GLU A 122 -11.11 -19.25 0.97
C GLU A 122 -9.65 -18.92 1.30
N LEU A 123 -8.90 -18.37 0.34
CA LEU A 123 -7.53 -17.90 0.55
C LEU A 123 -7.47 -16.82 1.63
N VAL A 124 -8.38 -15.84 1.58
CA VAL A 124 -8.43 -14.76 2.60
C VAL A 124 -8.70 -15.35 3.98
N THR A 125 -9.65 -16.29 4.08
CA THR A 125 -9.97 -16.99 5.32
C THR A 125 -8.78 -17.78 5.84
N HIS A 126 -8.09 -18.50 4.96
CA HIS A 126 -6.90 -19.24 5.31
C HIS A 126 -5.80 -18.32 5.88
N LEU A 127 -5.48 -17.23 5.17
CA LEU A 127 -4.39 -16.33 5.53
C LEU A 127 -4.66 -15.47 6.77
N LEU A 128 -5.90 -14.99 6.94
CA LEU A 128 -6.25 -14.10 8.06
C LEU A 128 -6.70 -14.86 9.31
N TYR A 129 -7.24 -16.07 9.15
CA TYR A 129 -7.82 -16.84 10.25
C TYR A 129 -7.02 -18.10 10.58
N HIS A 130 -6.88 -19.02 9.63
CA HIS A 130 -6.30 -20.34 9.91
C HIS A 130 -4.78 -20.29 10.13
N GLN A 131 -4.04 -19.60 9.27
CA GLN A 131 -2.57 -19.57 9.33
C GLN A 131 -2.05 -18.92 10.63
N PRO A 132 -2.56 -17.76 11.10
CA PRO A 132 -2.13 -17.19 12.38
C PRO A 132 -2.54 -18.07 13.57
N ALA A 133 -3.68 -18.77 13.50
CA ALA A 133 -4.17 -19.63 14.58
C ALA A 133 -3.31 -20.89 14.83
N GLN A 134 -2.39 -21.23 13.92
CA GLN A 134 -1.45 -22.34 14.10
C GLN A 134 -0.40 -22.07 15.18
N TYR A 135 -0.19 -20.80 15.53
CA TYR A 135 0.86 -20.39 16.45
C TYR A 135 0.28 -20.09 17.85
N PRO A 136 0.79 -20.72 18.92
CA PRO A 136 0.32 -20.47 20.28
C PRO A 136 0.45 -19.00 20.68
N GLY A 137 -0.65 -18.41 21.17
CA GLY A 137 -0.68 -17.01 21.63
C GLY A 137 -0.84 -15.97 20.51
N CYS A 138 -0.95 -16.39 19.24
CA CYS A 138 -1.19 -15.47 18.13
C CYS A 138 -2.66 -15.06 18.02
N SER A 139 -2.88 -13.81 17.64
CA SER A 139 -4.21 -13.29 17.36
C SER A 139 -4.56 -13.51 15.88
N CYS A 140 -5.43 -14.50 15.61
CA CYS A 140 -6.15 -14.55 14.33
C CYS A 140 -7.17 -13.41 14.24
N THR A 141 -7.68 -13.13 13.03
CA THR A 141 -8.72 -12.11 12.92
C THR A 141 -9.99 -12.50 13.66
N LYS A 142 -10.50 -11.55 14.46
CA LYS A 142 -11.82 -11.65 15.13
C LYS A 142 -12.93 -10.99 14.30
N CYS A 143 -12.59 -10.43 13.14
CA CYS A 143 -13.47 -9.59 12.33
C CYS A 143 -13.44 -10.00 10.85
N LEU A 144 -13.30 -11.30 10.55
CA LEU A 144 -13.11 -11.82 9.20
C LEU A 144 -14.12 -11.26 8.19
N ALA A 145 -15.42 -11.23 8.54
CA ALA A 145 -16.46 -10.66 7.68
C ALA A 145 -16.22 -9.19 7.33
N ASN A 146 -15.77 -8.39 8.31
CA ASN A 146 -15.41 -6.99 8.08
C ASN A 146 -14.17 -6.87 7.19
N ASN A 147 -13.15 -7.72 7.41
CA ASN A 147 -11.94 -7.71 6.59
C ASN A 147 -12.26 -8.06 5.13
N ILE A 148 -13.10 -9.06 4.89
CA ILE A 148 -13.56 -9.43 3.55
C ILE A 148 -14.30 -8.26 2.89
N ASN A 149 -15.21 -7.61 3.61
CA ASN A 149 -15.94 -6.45 3.10
C ASN A 149 -14.99 -5.27 2.79
N ASP A 150 -13.98 -5.04 3.62
CA ASP A 150 -12.99 -3.99 3.40
C ASP A 150 -12.06 -4.30 2.22
N LEU A 151 -11.73 -5.58 1.99
CA LEU A 151 -11.01 -6.02 0.78
C LEU A 151 -11.86 -5.80 -0.48
N LYS A 152 -13.13 -6.19 -0.46
CA LYS A 152 -14.08 -5.96 -1.56
C LYS A 152 -14.24 -4.45 -1.86
N ALA A 153 -14.31 -3.61 -0.82
CA ALA A 153 -14.36 -2.15 -0.96
C ALA A 153 -13.08 -1.58 -1.59
N GLN A 154 -11.90 -2.06 -1.17
CA GLN A 154 -10.61 -1.68 -1.78
C GLN A 154 -10.55 -2.03 -3.27
N ILE A 155 -10.98 -3.24 -3.64
CA ILE A 155 -11.05 -3.68 -5.05
C ILE A 155 -11.94 -2.73 -5.87
N ALA A 156 -13.14 -2.44 -5.38
CA ALA A 156 -14.08 -1.55 -6.05
C ALA A 156 -13.50 -0.12 -6.22
N ALA A 157 -12.83 0.39 -5.20
CA ALA A 157 -12.18 1.70 -5.26
C ALA A 157 -11.03 1.74 -6.26
N ASN A 158 -10.21 0.69 -6.32
CA ASN A 158 -9.15 0.56 -7.32
C ASN A 158 -9.74 0.53 -8.73
N GLN A 159 -10.79 -0.27 -8.96
CA GLN A 159 -11.44 -0.36 -10.26
C GLN A 159 -12.03 0.99 -10.70
N LYS A 160 -12.68 1.73 -9.80
CA LYS A 160 -13.21 3.06 -10.10
C LYS A 160 -12.09 4.03 -10.51
N ARG A 161 -10.93 3.96 -9.85
CA ARG A 161 -9.77 4.77 -10.25
C ARG A 161 -9.19 4.37 -11.59
N ILE A 162 -9.07 3.07 -11.87
CA ILE A 162 -8.64 2.60 -13.20
C ILE A 162 -9.54 3.21 -14.27
N ASN A 163 -10.86 3.16 -14.08
CA ASN A 163 -11.82 3.72 -15.03
C ASN A 163 -11.60 5.23 -15.24
N HIS A 164 -11.49 6.02 -14.16
CA HIS A 164 -11.26 7.47 -14.26
C HIS A 164 -9.95 7.82 -14.97
N ILE A 165 -8.88 7.11 -14.64
CA ILE A 165 -7.57 7.34 -15.26
C ILE A 165 -7.59 6.93 -16.74
N SER A 166 -8.22 5.82 -17.07
CA SER A 166 -8.41 5.39 -18.47
C SER A 166 -9.22 6.41 -19.27
N MET A 167 -10.23 7.05 -18.67
CA MET A 167 -10.97 8.14 -19.30
C MET A 167 -10.08 9.36 -19.57
N LEU A 168 -9.28 9.79 -18.59
CA LEU A 168 -8.32 10.89 -18.78
C LEU A 168 -7.29 10.59 -19.88
N ILE A 169 -6.78 9.35 -19.93
CA ILE A 169 -5.87 8.91 -21.00
C ILE A 169 -6.56 8.93 -22.36
N LYS A 170 -7.83 8.52 -22.43
CA LYS A 170 -8.62 8.52 -23.67
C LYS A 170 -8.87 9.94 -24.18
N GLU A 171 -9.15 10.89 -23.28
CA GLU A 171 -9.50 12.27 -23.63
C GLU A 171 -8.27 13.12 -23.95
N TYR A 172 -7.21 13.05 -23.13
CA TYR A 172 -6.05 13.94 -23.24
C TYR A 172 -4.78 13.26 -23.79
N GLY A 173 -4.83 11.95 -23.97
CA GLY A 173 -3.68 11.15 -24.38
C GLY A 173 -2.78 10.74 -23.20
N LYS A 174 -2.09 9.60 -23.36
CA LYS A 174 -1.18 9.05 -22.35
C LYS A 174 -0.04 10.02 -21.97
N GLY A 175 0.56 10.67 -22.98
CA GLY A 175 1.69 11.57 -22.77
C GLY A 175 1.33 12.77 -21.87
N THR A 176 0.18 13.40 -22.14
CA THR A 176 -0.33 14.53 -21.35
C THR A 176 -0.66 14.11 -19.92
N ALA A 177 -1.33 12.97 -19.74
CA ALA A 177 -1.65 12.45 -18.42
C ALA A 177 -0.37 12.19 -17.59
N GLN A 178 0.64 11.55 -18.19
CA GLN A 178 1.93 11.31 -17.54
C GLN A 178 2.69 12.60 -17.23
N PHE A 179 2.67 13.57 -18.15
CA PHE A 179 3.30 14.87 -17.97
C PHE A 179 2.75 15.59 -16.72
N TYR A 180 1.42 15.71 -16.59
CA TYR A 180 0.83 16.36 -15.43
C TYR A 180 1.06 15.60 -14.13
N MET A 181 1.02 14.26 -14.16
CA MET A 181 1.34 13.46 -12.97
C MET A 181 2.77 13.65 -12.48
N ASN A 182 3.74 13.77 -13.39
CA ASN A 182 5.12 14.07 -13.05
C ASN A 182 5.25 15.49 -12.48
N ASN A 183 4.61 16.48 -13.09
CA ASN A 183 4.64 17.87 -12.60
C ASN A 183 4.03 18.01 -11.20
N ILE A 184 2.96 17.28 -10.88
CA ILE A 184 2.38 17.26 -9.53
C ILE A 184 3.41 16.74 -8.51
N GLN A 185 4.17 15.70 -8.88
CA GLN A 185 5.21 15.15 -8.03
C GLN A 185 6.40 16.11 -7.91
N ASP A 186 6.92 16.64 -9.01
CA ASP A 186 8.05 17.55 -8.96
C ASP A 186 7.69 18.82 -8.15
N ASN A 187 6.46 19.34 -8.28
CA ASN A 187 6.01 20.48 -7.49
C ASN A 187 5.95 20.19 -5.98
N ALA A 188 5.44 19.02 -5.58
CA ALA A 188 5.38 18.65 -4.17
C ALA A 188 6.79 18.37 -3.59
N GLU A 189 7.71 17.84 -4.39
CA GLU A 189 9.11 17.64 -4.02
C GLU A 189 9.79 18.99 -3.76
N LEU A 190 9.63 19.94 -4.69
CA LEU A 190 10.15 21.29 -4.55
C LEU A 190 9.58 22.00 -3.32
N SER A 191 8.28 21.82 -3.07
CA SER A 191 7.60 22.40 -1.90
C SER A 191 8.19 21.85 -0.58
N VAL A 192 8.35 20.53 -0.47
CA VAL A 192 8.96 19.89 0.71
C VAL A 192 10.43 20.30 0.84
N ARG A 193 11.19 20.33 -0.25
CA ARG A 193 12.60 20.76 -0.25
C ARG A 193 12.75 22.20 0.25
N ARG A 194 11.89 23.12 -0.18
CA ARG A 194 11.87 24.52 0.30
C ARG A 194 11.55 24.59 1.78
N LEU A 195 10.56 23.83 2.25
CA LEU A 195 10.21 23.74 3.67
C LEU A 195 11.40 23.24 4.50
N LEU A 196 12.02 22.13 4.09
CA LEU A 196 13.17 21.55 4.80
C LEU A 196 14.36 22.51 4.88
N LYS A 197 14.66 23.27 3.81
CA LYS A 197 15.69 24.32 3.84
C LYS A 197 15.37 25.46 4.81
N SER A 198 14.09 25.78 5.00
CA SER A 198 13.64 26.81 5.96
C SER A 198 13.73 26.30 7.39
N VAL A 199 13.25 25.07 7.63
CA VAL A 199 13.29 24.41 8.94
C VAL A 199 14.72 24.14 9.39
N SER A 200 15.60 23.68 8.49
CA SER A 200 17.00 23.38 8.83
C SER A 200 17.73 24.60 9.36
N LYS A 201 17.49 25.80 8.80
CA LYS A 201 18.06 27.05 9.29
C LYS A 201 17.59 27.42 10.70
N LYS A 202 16.38 27.01 11.09
CA LYS A 202 15.79 27.32 12.40
C LYS A 202 16.21 26.33 13.50
N LEU A 203 16.52 25.09 13.13
CA LEU A 203 16.79 23.99 14.06
C LEU A 203 18.28 23.57 14.09
N VAL A 204 19.19 24.35 13.51
CA VAL A 204 20.64 24.05 13.57
C VAL A 204 21.07 23.91 15.04
N GLY A 205 21.56 22.73 15.41
CA GLY A 205 22.08 22.45 16.75
C GLY A 205 21.09 21.82 17.75
N GLN A 206 19.82 21.59 17.37
CA GLN A 206 18.85 20.94 18.26
C GLN A 206 18.82 19.42 18.04
N ILE A 207 19.04 18.65 19.11
CA ILE A 207 18.92 17.19 19.12
C ILE A 207 17.49 16.81 19.50
N LEU A 208 16.83 16.01 18.65
CA LEU A 208 15.53 15.42 18.95
C LEU A 208 15.72 14.09 19.68
N TRP A 209 15.32 14.05 20.95
CA TRP A 209 15.27 12.82 21.73
C TRP A 209 13.90 12.17 21.63
N LEU A 210 13.87 10.88 21.34
CA LEU A 210 12.69 10.04 21.51
C LEU A 210 12.89 9.19 22.76
N SER A 211 12.15 9.52 23.82
CA SER A 211 12.07 8.70 25.03
C SER A 211 11.29 7.42 24.73
N THR A 212 11.88 6.26 25.02
CA THR A 212 11.24 4.94 24.86
C THR A 212 10.38 4.55 26.05
N THR A 213 10.27 5.41 27.07
CA THR A 213 9.48 5.18 28.29
C THR A 213 8.16 5.93 28.24
N GLY A 214 7.15 5.34 27.59
CA GLY A 214 5.72 5.36 27.95
C GLY A 214 4.93 6.64 28.28
N MET A 215 5.52 7.83 28.42
CA MET A 215 4.79 9.08 28.69
C MET A 215 5.19 10.13 27.66
N MET A 216 4.24 10.45 26.78
CA MET A 216 4.33 11.57 25.84
C MET A 216 4.23 12.90 26.61
N GLU A 217 5.37 13.48 26.95
CA GLU A 217 5.53 14.92 26.85
C GLU A 217 6.74 15.22 25.99
N ALA A 218 6.50 15.75 24.79
CA ALA A 218 7.54 16.38 23.99
C ALA A 218 7.82 17.75 24.63
N GLN A 219 8.65 17.78 25.67
CA GLN A 219 9.17 19.05 26.18
C GLN A 219 10.39 19.45 25.34
N PHE A 220 10.31 20.66 24.80
CA PHE A 220 11.47 21.37 24.26
C PHE A 220 12.30 21.83 25.46
N VAL A 221 13.52 21.32 25.59
CA VAL A 221 14.55 21.87 26.48
C VAL A 221 15.62 22.51 25.63
#